data_AF-A0A348N4Z6-F1
#
_entry.id   AF-A0A348N4Z6-F1
#
_cell.length_a   1.000
_cell.length_b   1.000
_cell.length_c   1.000
_cell.angle_alpha   90.00
_cell.angle_beta   90.00
_cell.angle_gamma   90.00
#
_symmetry.space_group_name_H-M   'P 1'
#
loop_
_entity.id
_entity.type
_entity.pdbx_description
1 polymer ?
#
loop_
_entity_poly.entity_id
_entity_poly.type
_entity_poly.pdbx_seq_one_letter_code
_entity_poly.pdbx_strand_id
1 'polypeptide(L)'
;IGCSGMTHSAAMAAEILQGKTILEALNTDLVCDAINTAMRELFLQIVYGRTQSAFSDDGLAVGAGLEDLGKGLRSQVGTMYATKEKGVRYLEMAEGYVTGIALDSDNEVIGYEFVSLGKMTDFIKKGDDPNTAWEKAKGSYGRVADAAKIIDPRVE
;
A
#
# COMPACT_ATOMS: atom_id res chain seq x y z
N ILE A 1 3.82 -3.78 13.21
CA ILE A 1 2.56 -3.23 12.66
C ILE A 1 2.36 -3.91 11.31
N GLY A 2 1.54 -4.95 11.29
CA GLY A 2 1.16 -5.68 10.08
C GLY A 2 -0.33 -5.93 10.14
N CYS A 3 -0.98 -6.16 9.00
CA CYS A 3 -2.37 -6.61 9.03
C CYS A 3 -2.46 -7.94 9.79
N SER A 4 -3.59 -8.23 10.42
CA SER A 4 -3.80 -9.47 11.20
C SER A 4 -3.49 -10.74 10.39
N GLY A 5 -3.65 -10.68 9.06
CA GLY A 5 -3.26 -11.75 8.15
C GLY A 5 -1.74 -12.01 8.11
N MET A 6 -0.91 -10.97 8.21
CA MET A 6 0.55 -11.14 8.22
C MET A 6 1.04 -11.79 9.52
N THR A 7 0.44 -11.47 10.66
CA THR A 7 0.82 -12.08 11.94
C THR A 7 0.43 -13.56 12.01
N HIS A 8 -0.74 -13.94 11.49
CA HIS A 8 -1.14 -15.35 11.41
C HIS A 8 -0.28 -16.14 10.41
N SER A 9 0.09 -15.54 9.28
CA SER A 9 0.96 -16.19 8.30
C SER A 9 2.38 -16.36 8.82
N ALA A 10 2.91 -15.39 9.58
CA ALA A 10 4.21 -15.52 10.21
C ALA A 10 4.22 -16.65 11.26
N ALA A 11 3.15 -16.79 12.04
CA ALA A 11 3.01 -17.89 13.00
C ALA A 11 2.95 -19.26 12.28
N MET A 12 2.13 -19.38 11.24
CA MET A 12 2.04 -20.60 10.42
C MET A 12 3.36 -20.92 9.71
N ALA A 13 4.04 -19.92 9.16
CA ALA A 13 5.34 -20.10 8.52
C ALA A 13 6.39 -20.62 9.52
N ALA A 14 6.39 -20.11 10.76
CA ALA A 14 7.29 -20.56 11.81
C ALA A 14 7.08 -22.04 12.20
N GLU A 15 5.88 -22.56 12.03
CA GLU A 15 5.55 -23.97 12.32
C GLU A 15 5.79 -24.89 11.11
N ILE A 16 5.39 -24.47 9.91
CA ILE A 16 5.29 -25.34 8.74
C ILE A 16 6.57 -25.36 7.91
N LEU A 17 7.37 -24.28 7.92
CA LEU A 17 8.58 -24.20 7.09
C LEU A 17 9.78 -24.93 7.71
N GLN A 18 9.73 -25.28 8.99
CA GLN A 18 10.82 -25.96 9.67
C GLN A 18 11.04 -27.37 9.09
N GLY A 19 12.29 -27.70 8.79
CA GLY A 19 12.67 -29.00 8.24
C GLY A 19 12.34 -29.21 6.76
N LYS A 20 11.73 -28.24 6.08
CA LYS A 20 11.53 -28.25 4.63
C LYS A 20 12.79 -27.83 3.89
N THR A 21 13.01 -28.41 2.72
CA THR A 21 13.96 -27.88 1.74
C THR A 21 13.45 -26.57 1.14
N ILE A 22 14.34 -25.80 0.51
CA ILE A 22 13.97 -24.52 -0.12
C ILE A 22 12.82 -24.71 -1.13
N LEU A 23 12.85 -25.76 -1.95
CA LEU A 23 11.82 -26.02 -2.95
C LEU A 23 10.45 -26.37 -2.32
N GLU A 24 10.44 -27.06 -1.18
CA GLU A 24 9.23 -27.41 -0.44
C GLU A 24 8.66 -26.21 0.30
N ALA A 25 9.51 -25.33 0.84
CA ALA A 25 9.10 -24.09 1.47
C ALA A 25 8.43 -23.14 0.47
N LEU A 26 8.93 -23.09 -0.77
CA LEU A 26 8.38 -22.25 -1.84
C LEU A 26 7.05 -22.74 -2.41
N ASN A 27 6.80 -24.04 -2.34
CA ASN A 27 5.52 -24.65 -2.71
C ASN A 27 4.54 -24.74 -1.53
N THR A 28 4.83 -24.07 -0.41
CA THR A 28 3.94 -24.04 0.76
C THR A 28 3.06 -22.80 0.71
N ASP A 29 1.74 -23.00 0.65
CA ASP A 29 0.77 -21.90 0.73
C ASP A 29 0.64 -21.39 2.17
N LEU A 30 0.90 -20.10 2.37
CA LEU A 30 0.65 -19.39 3.62
C LEU A 30 -0.73 -18.72 3.60
N VAL A 31 -1.26 -18.42 4.79
CA VAL A 31 -2.62 -17.85 4.96
C VAL A 31 -2.81 -16.52 4.22
N CYS A 32 -1.75 -15.72 4.06
CA CYS A 32 -1.80 -14.43 3.40
C CYS A 32 -1.26 -14.49 1.97
N ASP A 33 -2.14 -14.19 1.02
CA ASP A 33 -1.82 -14.14 -0.41
C ASP A 33 -0.73 -13.11 -0.75
N ALA A 34 -0.67 -12.00 0.01
CA ALA A 34 0.40 -11.02 -0.14
C ALA A 34 1.78 -11.59 0.23
N ILE A 35 1.85 -12.54 1.18
CA ILE A 35 3.10 -13.21 1.54
C ILE A 35 3.45 -14.28 0.51
N ASN A 36 2.48 -15.04 0.00
CA ASN A 36 2.72 -16.00 -1.08
C ASN A 36 3.27 -15.29 -2.33
N THR A 37 2.67 -14.16 -2.69
CA THR A 37 3.14 -13.30 -3.78
C THR A 37 4.55 -12.78 -3.49
N ALA A 38 4.81 -12.24 -2.28
CA ALA A 38 6.14 -11.74 -1.91
C ALA A 38 7.22 -12.84 -1.96
N MET A 39 6.94 -14.04 -1.45
CA MET A 39 7.85 -15.18 -1.46
C MET A 39 8.20 -15.63 -2.88
N ARG A 40 7.20 -15.68 -3.78
CA ARG A 40 7.39 -15.98 -5.20
C ARG A 40 8.28 -14.94 -5.89
N GLU A 41 7.98 -13.66 -5.70
CA GLU A 41 8.75 -12.57 -6.32
C GLU A 41 10.18 -12.53 -5.79
N LEU A 42 10.38 -12.71 -4.47
CA LEU A 42 11.69 -12.75 -3.83
C LEU A 42 12.53 -13.94 -4.31
N PHE A 43 11.92 -15.11 -4.49
CA PHE A 43 12.60 -16.27 -5.09
C PHE A 43 13.01 -16.03 -6.55
N LEU A 44 12.13 -15.45 -7.37
CA LEU A 44 12.47 -15.08 -8.74
C LEU A 44 13.67 -14.13 -8.76
N GLN A 45 13.71 -13.13 -7.88
CA GLN A 45 14.88 -12.24 -7.82
C GLN A 45 16.16 -12.97 -7.42
N ILE A 46 16.12 -13.86 -6.42
CA ILE A 46 17.29 -14.61 -5.95
C ILE A 46 17.81 -15.60 -7.01
N VAL A 47 16.93 -16.38 -7.66
CA VAL A 47 17.31 -17.38 -8.67
C VAL A 47 17.85 -16.74 -9.95
N TYR A 48 17.31 -15.60 -10.36
CA TYR A 48 17.83 -14.85 -11.50
C TYR A 48 19.06 -14.01 -11.16
N GLY A 49 19.63 -14.15 -9.95
CA GLY A 49 20.86 -13.48 -9.54
C GLY A 49 20.75 -11.96 -9.53
N ARG A 50 19.54 -11.41 -9.35
CA ARG A 50 19.34 -9.97 -9.28
C ARG A 50 19.69 -9.49 -7.89
N THR A 51 20.73 -8.67 -7.80
CA THR A 51 21.12 -8.00 -6.56
C THR A 51 20.16 -6.82 -6.31
N GLN A 52 19.42 -6.85 -5.20
CA GLN A 52 18.66 -5.71 -4.71
C GLN A 52 19.45 -5.03 -3.59
N SER A 53 19.32 -3.71 -3.47
CA SER A 53 19.90 -2.89 -2.39
C SER A 53 19.53 -3.37 -0.98
N ALA A 54 18.40 -4.05 -0.81
CA ALA A 54 17.99 -4.63 0.47
C ALA A 54 18.81 -5.86 0.88
N PHE A 55 19.57 -6.46 -0.04
CA PHE A 55 20.36 -7.70 0.15
C PHE A 55 21.84 -7.54 -0.23
N SER A 56 22.35 -6.31 -0.38
CA SER A 56 23.77 -6.07 -0.70
C SER A 56 24.69 -6.38 0.48
N ASP A 57 25.85 -6.98 0.21
CA ASP A 57 26.91 -7.26 1.20
C ASP A 57 27.40 -5.99 1.91
N ASP A 58 27.37 -4.84 1.21
CA ASP A 58 27.74 -3.53 1.74
C ASP A 58 26.60 -2.84 2.53
N GLY A 59 25.47 -3.54 2.72
CA GLY A 59 24.26 -3.03 3.37
C GLY A 59 23.45 -2.07 2.48
N LEU A 60 22.30 -1.62 2.99
CA LEU A 60 21.46 -0.62 2.32
C LEU A 60 22.26 0.66 2.07
N ALA A 61 22.23 1.16 0.83
CA ALA A 61 22.86 2.44 0.51
C ALA A 61 22.33 3.55 1.44
N VAL A 62 23.22 4.41 1.92
CA VAL A 62 22.85 5.54 2.79
C VAL A 62 21.84 6.43 2.05
N GLY A 63 20.58 6.40 2.52
CA GLY A 63 19.46 7.10 1.88
C GLY A 63 18.39 6.19 1.24
N ALA A 64 18.64 4.89 1.09
CA ALA A 64 17.72 3.95 0.44
C ALA A 64 16.54 3.48 1.31
N GLY A 65 16.52 3.81 2.61
CA GLY A 65 15.55 3.30 3.58
C GLY A 65 14.08 3.67 3.30
N LEU A 66 13.81 4.66 2.44
CA LEU A 66 12.45 5.09 2.06
C LEU A 66 12.09 4.78 0.60
N GLU A 67 13.08 4.54 -0.27
CA GLU A 67 12.82 4.17 -1.67
C GLU A 67 12.30 2.74 -1.79
N ASP A 68 12.82 1.79 -1.00
CA ASP A 68 12.40 0.38 -1.06
C ASP A 68 11.11 0.08 -0.25
N LEU A 69 10.85 0.78 0.86
CA LEU A 69 9.71 0.49 1.75
C LEU A 69 8.39 1.18 1.37
N GLY A 70 8.41 2.12 0.41
CA GLY A 70 7.19 2.83 0.05
C GLY A 70 7.21 3.76 -1.16
N LYS A 71 8.34 4.03 -1.84
CA LYS A 71 8.36 4.88 -3.06
C LYS A 71 7.53 6.19 -2.96
N GLY A 72 7.56 6.86 -1.80
CA GLY A 72 6.77 8.06 -1.53
C GLY A 72 5.45 7.85 -0.78
N LEU A 73 5.13 6.62 -0.37
CA LEU A 73 4.04 6.31 0.56
C LEU A 73 4.44 6.77 1.98
N ARG A 74 3.61 7.63 2.56
CA ARG A 74 3.86 8.29 3.86
C ARG A 74 3.29 7.51 5.05
N SER A 75 2.37 6.59 4.80
CA SER A 75 1.74 5.72 5.82
C SER A 75 1.53 4.32 5.25
N GLN A 76 1.79 3.29 6.06
CA GLN A 76 1.35 1.90 5.82
C GLN A 76 0.08 1.56 6.62
N VAL A 77 -0.56 2.59 7.20
CA VAL A 77 -1.73 2.49 8.08
C VAL A 77 -2.85 3.35 7.52
N GLY A 78 -3.98 2.72 7.21
CA GLY A 78 -5.19 3.43 6.80
C GLY A 78 -6.05 3.85 7.99
N THR A 79 -6.78 4.95 7.86
CA THR A 79 -7.80 5.38 8.81
C THR A 79 -9.16 5.35 8.14
N MET A 80 -10.05 4.51 8.65
CA MET A 80 -11.40 4.35 8.13
C MET A 80 -12.42 4.18 9.27
N TYR A 81 -13.64 4.63 9.06
CA TYR A 81 -14.76 4.41 9.97
C TYR A 81 -16.05 4.16 9.20
N ALA A 82 -17.05 3.59 9.85
CA ALA A 82 -18.35 3.38 9.25
C ALA A 82 -19.47 3.60 10.26
N THR A 83 -20.58 4.15 9.81
CA THR A 83 -21.82 4.24 10.60
C THR A 83 -23.00 3.78 9.77
N LYS A 84 -24.09 3.37 10.42
CA LYS A 84 -25.31 2.96 9.72
C LYS A 84 -25.94 4.11 8.92
N GLU A 85 -25.84 5.33 9.43
CA GLU A 85 -26.44 6.51 8.80
C GLU A 85 -25.59 7.04 7.63
N LYS A 86 -24.26 7.05 7.80
CA LYS A 86 -23.36 7.65 6.81
C LYS A 86 -22.75 6.63 5.84
N GLY A 87 -22.68 5.35 6.21
CA GLY A 87 -21.93 4.34 5.47
C GLY A 87 -20.43 4.39 5.78
N VAL A 88 -19.61 3.77 4.93
CA VAL A 88 -18.15 3.65 5.10
C VAL A 88 -17.44 4.94 4.68
N ARG A 89 -16.36 5.29 5.40
CA ARG A 89 -15.55 6.50 5.19
C ARG A 89 -14.07 6.17 5.29
N TYR A 90 -13.36 6.43 4.20
CA TYR A 90 -11.90 6.38 4.12
C TYR A 90 -11.35 7.78 4.35
N LEU A 91 -10.53 7.95 5.38
CA LEU A 91 -9.89 9.23 5.71
C LEU A 91 -8.46 9.26 5.17
N GLU A 92 -7.72 8.18 5.41
CA GLU A 92 -6.36 7.98 4.91
C GLU A 92 -6.22 6.56 4.40
N MET A 93 -5.61 6.42 3.24
CA MET A 93 -5.18 5.14 2.65
C MET A 93 -3.65 5.14 2.56
N ALA A 94 -3.05 3.99 2.22
CA ALA A 94 -1.58 3.91 2.13
C ALA A 94 -1.03 4.93 1.11
N GLU A 95 -1.79 5.17 0.04
CA GLU A 95 -1.52 6.12 -1.03
C GLU A 95 -1.50 7.58 -0.55
N GLY A 96 -2.29 7.92 0.48
CA GLY A 96 -2.31 9.23 1.10
C GLY A 96 -3.67 9.69 1.63
N TYR A 97 -3.82 11.01 1.72
CA TYR A 97 -5.02 11.67 2.24
C TYR A 97 -6.17 11.52 1.25
N VAL A 98 -7.27 10.89 1.67
CA VAL A 98 -8.46 10.73 0.82
C VAL A 98 -9.21 12.06 0.75
N THR A 99 -9.38 12.58 -0.46
CA THR A 99 -10.09 13.84 -0.75
C THR A 99 -11.54 13.63 -1.16
N GLY A 100 -11.86 12.45 -1.69
CA GLY A 100 -13.22 12.13 -2.13
C GLY A 100 -13.48 10.63 -2.20
N ILE A 101 -14.70 10.22 -1.90
CA ILE A 101 -15.16 8.83 -2.06
C ILE A 101 -16.15 8.77 -3.22
N ALA A 102 -15.88 7.91 -4.19
CA ALA A 102 -16.77 7.65 -5.32
C ALA A 102 -17.82 6.62 -4.94
N LEU A 103 -19.09 7.01 -5.09
CA LEU A 103 -20.27 6.19 -4.88
C LEU A 103 -20.97 5.91 -6.21
N ASP A 104 -21.50 4.71 -6.38
CA ASP A 104 -22.41 4.40 -7.49
C ASP A 104 -23.87 4.82 -7.18
N SER A 105 -24.79 4.46 -8.08
CA SER A 105 -26.22 4.77 -7.97
C SER A 105 -26.89 4.16 -6.74
N ASP A 106 -26.33 3.09 -6.19
CA ASP A 106 -26.85 2.39 -5.02
C ASP A 106 -26.16 2.85 -3.72
N ASN A 107 -25.32 3.87 -3.80
CA ASN A 107 -24.46 4.39 -2.73
C ASN A 107 -23.39 3.41 -2.25
N GLU A 108 -23.00 2.43 -3.08
CA GLU A 108 -21.87 1.56 -2.79
C GLU A 108 -20.56 2.26 -3.16
N VAL A 109 -19.52 2.05 -2.36
CA VAL A 109 -18.21 2.66 -2.61
C VAL A 109 -17.51 1.91 -3.74
N ILE A 110 -17.26 2.60 -4.85
CA ILE A 110 -16.63 2.03 -6.04
C ILE A 110 -15.21 2.54 -6.31
N GLY A 111 -14.77 3.54 -5.55
CA GLY A 111 -13.44 4.12 -5.66
C GLY A 111 -13.24 5.30 -4.72
N TYR A 112 -12.07 5.94 -4.82
CA TYR A 112 -11.75 7.15 -4.05
C TYR A 112 -10.64 7.97 -4.73
N GLU A 113 -10.63 9.26 -4.43
CA GLU A 113 -9.60 10.21 -4.80
C GLU A 113 -8.71 10.51 -3.61
N PHE A 114 -7.43 10.73 -3.85
CA PHE A 114 -6.46 10.99 -2.81
C PHE A 114 -5.36 11.94 -3.25
N VAL A 115 -4.66 12.50 -2.27
CA VAL A 115 -3.40 13.23 -2.44
C VAL A 115 -2.29 12.50 -1.73
N SER A 116 -1.26 12.13 -2.49
CA SER A 116 -0.07 11.51 -1.95
C SER A 116 0.82 12.54 -1.25
N LEU A 117 0.70 12.61 0.07
CA LEU A 117 1.41 13.61 0.88
C LEU A 117 2.93 13.51 0.75
N GLY A 118 3.48 12.29 0.63
CA GLY A 118 4.92 12.10 0.42
C GLY A 118 5.38 12.72 -0.90
N LYS A 119 4.70 12.40 -2.01
CA LYS A 119 4.98 13.00 -3.32
C LYS A 119 4.81 14.52 -3.31
N MET A 120 3.73 15.02 -2.69
CA MET A 120 3.49 16.45 -2.54
C MET A 120 4.65 17.13 -1.83
N THR A 121 5.11 16.58 -0.70
CA THR A 121 6.25 17.16 0.04
C THR A 121 7.55 17.10 -0.75
N ASP A 122 7.77 16.04 -1.54
CA ASP A 122 8.95 15.93 -2.41
C ASP A 122 8.93 16.96 -3.54
N PHE A 123 7.76 17.22 -4.14
CA PHE A 123 7.60 18.29 -5.13
C PHE A 123 7.88 19.67 -4.55
N ILE A 124 7.34 19.96 -3.36
CA ILE A 124 7.61 21.22 -2.64
C ILE A 124 9.10 21.35 -2.32
N LYS A 125 9.74 20.28 -1.84
CA LYS A 125 11.18 20.27 -1.56
C LYS A 125 12.03 20.55 -2.81
N LYS A 126 11.54 20.16 -3.99
CA LYS A 126 12.18 20.42 -5.29
C LYS A 126 11.89 21.83 -5.84
N GLY A 127 11.07 22.62 -5.14
CA GLY A 127 10.81 24.03 -5.47
C GLY A 127 9.45 24.31 -6.12
N ASP A 128 8.57 23.31 -6.25
CA ASP A 128 7.18 23.57 -6.66
C ASP A 128 6.45 24.36 -5.57
N ASP A 129 5.56 25.28 -5.97
CA ASP A 129 4.63 25.89 -5.03
C ASP A 129 3.59 24.87 -4.51
N PRO A 130 2.96 25.12 -3.34
CA PRO A 130 2.05 24.17 -2.73
C PRO A 130 0.88 23.72 -3.62
N ASN A 131 0.34 24.60 -4.46
CA ASN A 131 -0.80 24.27 -5.32
C ASN A 131 -0.36 23.40 -6.49
N THR A 132 0.77 23.74 -7.14
CA THR A 132 1.33 22.89 -8.20
C THR A 132 1.70 21.51 -7.68
N ALA A 133 2.31 21.43 -6.49
CA ALA A 133 2.65 20.16 -5.85
C ALA A 133 1.41 19.32 -5.51
N TRP A 134 0.34 19.96 -5.04
CA TRP A 134 -0.95 19.31 -4.76
C TRP A 134 -1.53 18.69 -6.03
N GLU A 135 -1.59 19.46 -7.12
CA GLU A 135 -2.12 18.99 -8.41
C GLU A 135 -1.33 17.79 -8.95
N LYS A 136 0.01 17.82 -8.87
CA LYS A 136 0.88 16.71 -9.29
C LYS A 136 0.77 15.47 -8.40
N ALA A 137 0.37 15.63 -7.15
CA ALA A 137 0.29 14.56 -6.16
C ALA A 137 -1.09 13.91 -6.06
N LYS A 138 -2.10 14.42 -6.77
CA LYS A 138 -3.43 13.82 -6.84
C LYS A 138 -3.42 12.48 -7.59
N GLY A 139 -4.29 11.59 -7.16
CA GLY A 139 -4.56 10.31 -7.80
C GLY A 139 -5.95 9.79 -7.47
N SER A 140 -6.34 8.73 -8.14
CA SER A 140 -7.62 8.04 -7.95
C SER A 140 -7.42 6.53 -7.98
N TYR A 141 -8.22 5.81 -7.23
CA TYR A 141 -8.24 4.35 -7.22
C TYR A 141 -9.68 3.83 -7.39
N GLY A 142 -9.83 2.75 -8.15
CA GLY A 142 -11.13 2.15 -8.46
C GLY A 142 -11.86 2.85 -9.62
N ARG A 143 -13.19 2.71 -9.66
CA ARG A 143 -14.05 3.19 -10.75
C ARG A 143 -14.54 4.62 -10.51
N VAL A 144 -13.62 5.53 -10.18
CA VAL A 144 -13.99 6.94 -9.87
C VAL A 144 -14.64 7.64 -11.06
N ALA A 145 -14.23 7.30 -12.29
CA ALA A 145 -14.85 7.85 -13.51
C ALA A 145 -16.32 7.44 -13.70
N ASP A 146 -16.74 6.33 -13.09
CA ASP A 146 -18.10 5.79 -13.17
C ASP A 146 -18.96 6.23 -11.97
N ALA A 147 -18.44 7.13 -11.13
CA ALA A 147 -19.12 7.58 -9.92
C ALA A 147 -20.42 8.33 -10.24
N ALA A 148 -21.52 7.91 -9.64
CA ALA A 148 -22.75 8.69 -9.61
C ALA A 148 -22.59 9.93 -8.71
N LYS A 149 -21.78 9.82 -7.65
CA LYS A 149 -21.48 10.91 -6.72
C LYS A 149 -20.08 10.77 -6.13
N ILE A 150 -19.40 11.88 -5.89
CA ILE A 150 -18.20 11.95 -5.06
C ILE A 150 -18.53 12.76 -3.80
N ILE A 151 -18.20 12.23 -2.61
CA ILE A 151 -18.42 12.89 -1.31
C ILE A 151 -17.12 13.14 -0.56
N ASP A 152 -17.04 14.20 0.24
CA ASP A 152 -15.94 14.37 1.18
C ASP A 152 -16.20 13.48 2.41
N PRO A 153 -15.30 12.54 2.73
CA PRO A 153 -15.53 11.61 3.82
C PRO A 153 -15.54 12.24 5.23
N ARG A 154 -15.19 13.52 5.35
CA ARG A 154 -15.13 14.27 6.61
C ARG A 154 -16.31 15.19 6.82
N VAL A 155 -17.05 15.54 5.77
CA VAL A 155 -18.16 16.49 5.85
C VAL A 155 -19.50 15.76 5.78
N GLU A 156 -19.71 14.94 4.76
CA GLU A 156 -20.93 14.14 4.56
C GLU A 156 -20.95 12.86 5.39
#